data_AF-A0A1M5E331-F1
#
_entry.id   AF-A0A1M5E331-F1
#
_cell.length_a   1.000
_cell.length_b   1.000
_cell.length_c   1.000
_cell.angle_alpha   90.00
_cell.angle_beta   90.00
_cell.angle_gamma   90.00
#
_symmetry.space_group_name_H-M   'P 1'
#
loop_
_entity.id
_entity.type
_entity.pdbx_description
1 polymer ?
#
loop_
_entity_poly.entity_id
_entity_poly.type
_entity_poly.pdbx_seq_one_letter_code
_entity_poly.pdbx_strand_id
1 'polypeptide(L)'
;MKKIVLFSFFILLSCCKRKEIKLTQNKTYRDSTLLILNFDANTKRNVLDEEKAELILNKHFKKKGFLIESELNFETFNPELKENLGKKAIDFLEIKPLNNSATIVKYYNCEPFENGNCVQPHYSIIANKMKGYEIINEDFLPNNFTIDSVKNEKGKPYIYGYYFECANKKKLKSYRIAVK
;
A
#
# COMPACT_ATOMS: atom_id res chain seq x y z
N MET A 1 -17.53 73.07 -35.80
CA MET A 1 -16.56 72.57 -34.81
C MET A 1 -17.24 71.48 -33.99
N LYS A 2 -16.90 70.20 -34.21
CA LYS A 2 -17.56 69.04 -33.56
C LYS A 2 -16.66 68.50 -32.44
N LYS A 3 -17.21 68.37 -31.23
CA LYS A 3 -16.55 67.80 -30.05
C LYS A 3 -16.60 66.28 -30.13
N ILE A 4 -15.45 65.63 -29.90
CA ILE A 4 -15.33 64.18 -29.71
C ILE A 4 -15.27 63.93 -28.21
N VAL A 5 -16.14 63.06 -27.70
CA VAL A 5 -16.11 62.55 -26.32
C VAL A 5 -15.68 61.09 -26.40
N LEU A 6 -14.51 60.77 -25.85
CA LEU A 6 -14.06 59.39 -25.65
C LEU A 6 -14.71 58.84 -24.37
N PHE A 7 -15.47 57.75 -24.50
CA PHE A 7 -15.88 56.91 -23.37
C PHE A 7 -14.86 55.77 -23.22
N SER A 8 -14.11 55.79 -22.13
CA SER A 8 -13.25 54.67 -21.71
C SER A 8 -14.12 53.61 -21.03
N PHE A 9 -14.15 52.41 -21.61
CA PHE A 9 -14.80 51.23 -21.01
C PHE A 9 -13.79 50.56 -20.07
N PHE A 10 -13.95 50.76 -18.75
CA PHE A 10 -13.23 49.99 -17.73
C PHE A 10 -13.87 48.59 -17.65
N ILE A 11 -13.20 47.59 -18.24
CA ILE A 11 -13.54 46.19 -18.03
C ILE A 11 -12.95 45.77 -16.68
N LEU A 12 -13.76 45.84 -15.63
CA LEU A 12 -13.45 45.19 -14.35
C LEU A 12 -13.57 43.68 -14.53
N LEU A 13 -12.43 43.01 -14.75
CA LEU A 13 -12.30 41.56 -14.61
C LEU A 13 -12.49 41.20 -13.13
N SER A 14 -13.75 40.99 -12.73
CA SER A 14 -14.09 40.36 -11.45
C SER A 14 -13.57 38.92 -11.48
N CYS A 15 -12.37 38.72 -10.95
CA CYS A 15 -11.77 37.42 -10.67
C CYS A 15 -12.56 36.75 -9.54
N CYS A 16 -13.68 36.13 -9.88
CA CYS A 16 -14.44 35.30 -8.97
C CYS A 16 -13.68 33.99 -8.79
N LYS A 17 -12.90 33.86 -7.71
CA LYS A 17 -12.29 32.59 -7.29
C LYS A 17 -13.40 31.55 -7.13
N ARG A 18 -13.48 30.63 -8.09
CA ARG A 18 -14.34 29.44 -8.02
C ARG A 18 -13.87 28.59 -6.85
N LYS A 19 -14.54 28.71 -5.70
CA LYS A 19 -14.38 27.78 -4.59
C LYS A 19 -14.82 26.40 -5.09
N GLU A 20 -13.87 25.50 -5.30
CA GLU A 20 -14.18 24.08 -5.44
C GLU A 20 -14.82 23.61 -4.14
N ILE A 21 -16.13 23.36 -4.20
CA ILE A 21 -16.85 22.68 -3.13
C ILE A 21 -16.35 21.24 -3.15
N LYS A 22 -15.41 20.91 -2.24
CA LYS A 22 -15.05 19.51 -1.97
C LYS A 22 -16.30 18.80 -1.48
N LEU A 23 -16.93 18.03 -2.35
CA LEU A 23 -18.01 17.12 -1.99
C LEU A 23 -17.43 16.10 -1.00
N THR A 24 -17.77 16.25 0.28
CA THR A 24 -17.39 15.29 1.33
C THR A 24 -18.18 14.01 1.08
N GLN A 25 -17.63 13.08 0.30
CA GLN A 25 -18.19 11.74 0.20
C GLN A 25 -18.10 11.09 1.58
N ASN A 26 -19.25 10.89 2.23
CA ASN A 26 -19.35 10.07 3.44
C ASN A 26 -18.94 8.64 3.08
N LYS A 27 -17.69 8.27 3.38
CA LYS A 27 -17.22 6.89 3.22
C LYS A 27 -17.91 6.01 4.27
N THR A 28 -18.87 5.19 3.84
CA THR A 28 -19.45 4.14 4.68
C THR A 28 -18.50 2.93 4.71
N TYR A 29 -18.12 2.49 5.89
CA TYR A 29 -17.30 1.30 6.10
C TYR A 29 -18.15 0.16 6.66
N ARG A 30 -17.90 -1.08 6.23
CA ARG A 30 -18.41 -2.26 6.94
C ARG A 30 -17.38 -2.72 7.97
N ASP A 31 -17.83 -2.96 9.19
CA ASP A 31 -16.97 -3.52 10.23
C ASP A 31 -16.65 -4.99 9.95
N SER A 32 -15.41 -5.37 10.20
CA SER A 32 -14.93 -6.75 10.15
C SER A 32 -13.86 -6.98 11.21
N THR A 33 -13.41 -8.21 11.37
CA THR A 33 -12.32 -8.59 12.27
C THR A 33 -11.31 -9.43 11.49
N LEU A 34 -10.04 -9.14 11.68
CA LEU A 34 -8.91 -9.96 11.24
C LEU A 34 -8.28 -10.57 12.50
N LEU A 35 -8.22 -11.90 12.55
CA LEU A 35 -7.54 -12.62 13.60
C LEU A 35 -6.09 -12.88 13.17
N ILE A 36 -5.12 -12.37 13.91
CA ILE A 36 -3.70 -12.62 13.69
C ILE A 36 -3.25 -13.71 14.66
N LEU A 37 -3.02 -14.91 14.11
CA LEU A 37 -2.47 -16.02 14.88
C LEU A 37 -0.95 -15.86 15.06
N ASN A 38 -0.39 -16.49 16.10
CA ASN A 38 1.06 -16.49 16.40
C ASN A 38 1.66 -15.11 16.72
N PHE A 39 0.86 -14.22 17.31
CA PHE A 39 1.32 -12.93 17.78
C PHE A 39 2.05 -13.04 19.14
N ASP A 40 3.17 -13.77 19.16
CA ASP A 40 4.10 -13.78 20.30
C ASP A 40 5.00 -12.53 20.25
N ALA A 41 4.36 -11.37 20.35
CA ALA A 41 5.05 -10.10 20.30
C ALA A 41 5.93 -9.90 21.54
N ASN A 42 7.18 -9.55 21.30
CA ASN A 42 8.04 -8.97 22.32
C ASN A 42 7.39 -7.67 22.83
N THR A 43 7.48 -7.40 24.14
CA THR A 43 6.99 -6.15 24.75
C THR A 43 7.80 -4.92 24.33
N LYS A 44 8.96 -5.14 23.70
CA LYS A 44 9.80 -4.07 23.15
C LYS A 44 9.18 -3.46 21.89
N ARG A 45 9.19 -2.13 21.86
CA ARG A 45 8.74 -1.33 20.71
C ARG A 45 9.48 -1.76 19.43
N ASN A 46 8.71 -2.18 18.44
CA ASN A 46 9.06 -2.35 17.05
C ASN A 46 9.38 -0.97 16.47
N VAL A 47 10.65 -0.76 16.15
CA VAL A 47 11.13 0.37 15.35
C VAL A 47 11.70 -0.24 14.08
N LEU A 48 10.80 -0.60 13.17
CA LEU A 48 11.14 -1.10 11.85
C LEU A 48 10.99 0.03 10.83
N ASP A 49 12.09 0.36 10.17
CA ASP A 49 12.14 1.25 9.01
C ASP A 49 11.96 0.43 7.72
N GLU A 50 11.80 1.13 6.59
CA GLU A 50 11.56 0.49 5.28
C GLU A 50 12.74 -0.40 4.87
N GLU A 51 13.97 0.06 5.05
CA GLU A 51 15.19 -0.68 4.70
C GLU A 51 15.26 -2.03 5.44
N LYS A 52 15.06 -2.05 6.77
CA LYS A 52 15.04 -3.31 7.52
C LYS A 52 13.86 -4.19 7.13
N ALA A 53 12.69 -3.59 6.89
CA ALA A 53 11.50 -4.34 6.48
C ALA A 53 11.74 -5.05 5.14
N GLU A 54 12.31 -4.34 4.17
CA GLU A 54 12.71 -4.88 2.87
C GLU A 54 13.74 -6.00 3.04
N LEU A 55 14.80 -5.81 3.83
CA LEU A 55 15.80 -6.85 4.08
C LEU A 55 15.19 -8.13 4.67
N ILE A 56 14.26 -7.99 5.62
CA ILE A 56 13.55 -9.13 6.22
C ILE A 56 12.67 -9.82 5.19
N LEU A 57 11.90 -9.05 4.41
CA LEU A 57 11.05 -9.55 3.34
C LEU A 57 11.85 -10.33 2.30
N ASN A 58 12.91 -9.72 1.79
CA ASN A 58 13.78 -10.30 0.77
C ASN A 58 14.45 -11.58 1.29
N LYS A 59 15.00 -11.55 2.50
CA LYS A 59 15.61 -12.74 3.13
C LYS A 59 14.60 -13.88 3.29
N HIS A 60 13.36 -13.57 3.64
CA HIS A 60 12.31 -14.56 3.80
C HIS A 60 11.94 -15.23 2.48
N PHE A 61 11.67 -14.44 1.44
CA PHE A 61 11.24 -14.97 0.14
C PHE A 61 12.39 -15.59 -0.68
N LYS A 62 13.64 -15.11 -0.53
CA LYS A 62 14.81 -15.79 -1.11
C LYS A 62 14.94 -17.24 -0.63
N LYS A 63 14.71 -17.50 0.67
CA LYS A 63 14.73 -18.87 1.21
C LYS A 63 13.66 -19.77 0.59
N LYS A 64 12.59 -19.18 0.05
CA LYS A 64 11.51 -19.88 -0.66
C LYS A 64 11.75 -19.98 -2.17
N GLY A 65 12.88 -19.48 -2.67
CA GLY A 65 13.27 -19.57 -4.09
C GLY A 65 12.77 -18.42 -4.97
N PHE A 66 12.25 -17.34 -4.39
CA PHE A 66 11.87 -16.14 -5.13
C PHE A 66 13.09 -15.31 -5.55
N LEU A 67 12.96 -14.61 -6.66
CA LEU A 67 13.87 -13.54 -7.07
C LEU A 67 13.54 -12.26 -6.31
N ILE A 68 14.47 -11.31 -6.27
CA ILE A 68 14.26 -9.97 -5.68
C ILE A 68 14.41 -8.94 -6.79
N GLU A 69 13.37 -8.16 -7.04
CA GLU A 69 13.27 -7.25 -8.18
C GLU A 69 14.45 -6.26 -8.22
N SER A 70 14.81 -5.69 -7.06
CA SER A 70 15.91 -4.72 -6.92
C SER A 70 17.31 -5.32 -7.15
N GLU A 71 17.43 -6.64 -7.25
CA GLU A 71 18.68 -7.34 -7.55
C GLU A 71 18.79 -7.78 -9.02
N LEU A 72 17.70 -7.64 -9.78
CA LEU A 72 17.67 -7.99 -11.19
C LEU A 72 18.07 -6.79 -12.05
N ASN A 73 18.82 -7.05 -13.11
CA ASN A 73 19.12 -6.06 -14.13
C ASN A 73 18.19 -6.25 -15.32
N PHE A 74 17.33 -5.27 -15.59
CA PHE A 74 16.36 -5.31 -16.69
C PHE A 74 17.00 -5.55 -18.06
N GLU A 75 18.20 -5.04 -18.30
CA GLU A 75 18.88 -5.14 -19.61
C GLU A 75 19.42 -6.55 -19.89
N THR A 76 19.72 -7.31 -18.84
CA THR A 76 20.43 -8.60 -18.96
C THR A 76 19.64 -9.79 -18.43
N PHE A 77 18.57 -9.55 -17.69
CA PHE A 77 17.73 -10.61 -17.16
C PHE A 77 16.95 -11.30 -18.28
N ASN A 78 17.04 -12.63 -18.31
CA ASN A 78 16.29 -13.45 -19.25
C ASN A 78 15.34 -14.39 -18.48
N PRO A 79 14.01 -14.18 -18.57
CA PRO A 79 13.02 -15.02 -17.90
C PRO A 79 12.93 -16.44 -18.48
N GLU A 80 13.38 -16.65 -19.73
CA GLU A 80 13.33 -17.95 -20.41
C GLU A 80 14.49 -18.88 -20.03
N LEU A 81 15.52 -18.36 -19.33
CA LEU A 81 16.60 -19.21 -18.81
C LEU A 81 16.03 -20.23 -17.83
N LYS A 82 16.50 -21.48 -17.93
CA LYS A 82 16.01 -22.61 -17.12
C LYS A 82 16.01 -22.31 -15.61
N GLU A 83 16.96 -21.52 -15.13
CA GLU A 83 17.07 -21.12 -13.72
C GLU A 83 16.08 -20.03 -13.29
N ASN A 84 15.48 -19.29 -14.22
CA ASN A 84 14.51 -18.22 -13.98
C ASN A 84 13.08 -18.61 -14.36
N LEU A 85 12.93 -19.62 -15.21
CA LEU A 85 11.64 -20.04 -15.74
C LEU A 85 10.62 -20.34 -14.63
N GLY A 86 9.50 -19.62 -14.65
CA GLY A 86 8.40 -19.76 -13.69
C GLY A 86 8.70 -19.21 -12.29
N LYS A 87 9.86 -18.56 -12.07
CA LYS A 87 10.13 -17.86 -10.82
C LYS A 87 9.33 -16.56 -10.75
N LYS A 88 8.95 -16.23 -9.52
CA LYS A 88 8.39 -14.92 -9.18
C LYS A 88 9.45 -14.04 -8.53
N ALA A 89 9.30 -12.73 -8.72
CA ALA A 89 10.09 -11.71 -8.05
C ALA A 89 9.26 -11.02 -6.96
N ILE A 90 9.97 -10.64 -5.88
CA ILE A 90 9.44 -9.79 -4.82
C ILE A 90 9.94 -8.37 -5.03
N ASP A 91 9.00 -7.43 -5.00
CA ASP A 91 9.26 -5.99 -5.09
C ASP A 91 8.64 -5.29 -3.87
N PHE A 92 9.47 -4.65 -3.06
CA PHE A 92 9.04 -3.97 -1.84
C PHE A 92 8.40 -2.62 -2.18
N LEU A 93 7.28 -2.28 -1.53
CA LEU A 93 6.56 -1.03 -1.81
C LEU A 93 6.55 -0.04 -0.66
N GLU A 94 6.00 -0.45 0.49
CA GLU A 94 5.84 0.43 1.64
C GLU A 94 5.57 -0.37 2.91
N ILE A 95 5.75 0.28 4.05
CA ILE A 95 5.29 -0.22 5.34
C ILE A 95 4.13 0.61 5.91
N LYS A 96 3.28 -0.04 6.70
CA LYS A 96 2.28 0.62 7.55
C LYS A 96 2.39 0.07 8.97
N PRO A 97 2.79 0.89 9.97
CA PRO A 97 2.82 0.45 11.37
C PRO A 97 1.44 -0.04 11.80
N LEU A 98 1.39 -1.26 12.32
CA LEU A 98 0.15 -1.84 12.82
C LEU A 98 -0.05 -1.50 14.29
N ASN A 99 0.97 -1.76 15.10
CA ASN A 99 1.02 -1.38 16.50
C ASN A 99 2.48 -1.26 16.94
N ASN A 100 2.72 -1.14 18.26
CA ASN A 100 4.07 -1.03 18.80
C ASN A 100 4.93 -2.28 18.61
N SER A 101 4.41 -3.42 18.14
CA SER A 101 5.17 -4.66 18.01
C SER A 101 5.12 -5.25 16.60
N ALA A 102 4.33 -4.67 15.68
CA ALA A 102 4.12 -5.21 14.34
C ALA A 102 3.91 -4.13 13.27
N THR A 103 4.32 -4.47 12.05
CA THR A 103 4.28 -3.63 10.88
C THR A 103 3.75 -4.44 9.70
N ILE A 104 2.81 -3.87 8.96
CA ILE A 104 2.35 -4.45 7.70
C ILE A 104 3.33 -4.01 6.61
N VAL A 105 3.80 -4.97 5.83
CA VAL A 105 4.63 -4.75 4.64
C VAL A 105 3.80 -5.02 3.41
N LYS A 106 3.85 -4.10 2.45
CA LYS A 106 3.21 -4.22 1.14
C LYS A 106 4.29 -4.50 0.09
N TYR A 107 4.05 -5.46 -0.78
CA TYR A 107 4.99 -5.88 -1.83
C TYR A 107 4.25 -6.44 -3.04
N TYR A 108 4.92 -6.50 -4.20
CA TYR A 108 4.46 -7.33 -5.31
C TYR A 108 5.08 -8.72 -5.24
N ASN A 109 4.33 -9.69 -5.76
CA ASN A 109 4.74 -11.07 -5.93
C ASN A 109 4.25 -11.55 -7.30
N CYS A 110 4.99 -11.17 -8.34
CA CYS A 110 4.63 -11.39 -9.74
C CYS A 110 5.83 -11.92 -10.53
N GLU A 111 5.65 -12.12 -11.84
CA GLU A 111 6.80 -12.35 -12.71
C GLU A 111 7.74 -11.13 -12.67
N PRO A 112 9.06 -11.34 -12.84
CA PRO A 112 10.03 -10.25 -12.89
C PRO A 112 9.63 -9.17 -13.89
N PHE A 113 9.71 -7.91 -13.49
CA PHE A 113 9.34 -6.75 -14.31
C PHE A 113 7.88 -6.67 -14.76
N GLU A 114 7.01 -7.55 -14.26
CA GLU A 114 5.57 -7.53 -14.51
C GLU A 114 4.80 -6.84 -13.35
N ASN A 115 5.49 -6.01 -12.56
CA ASN A 115 4.88 -5.17 -11.53
C ASN A 115 4.10 -4.01 -12.18
N GLY A 116 2.85 -4.26 -12.61
CA GLY A 116 2.13 -3.29 -13.44
C GLY A 116 0.62 -3.43 -13.48
N ASN A 117 0.04 -2.99 -14.60
CA ASN A 117 -1.41 -2.85 -14.77
C ASN A 117 -2.14 -4.12 -14.35
N CYS A 118 -2.86 -4.03 -13.24
CA CYS A 118 -3.71 -5.07 -12.65
C CYS A 118 -3.05 -6.09 -11.73
N VAL A 119 -1.72 -6.05 -11.56
CA VAL A 119 -1.08 -6.81 -10.49
C VAL A 119 -1.38 -6.12 -9.17
N GLN A 120 -2.09 -6.82 -8.29
CA GLN A 120 -2.46 -6.27 -6.99
C GLN A 120 -1.40 -6.63 -5.94
N PRO A 121 -1.08 -5.69 -5.05
CA PRO A 121 -0.05 -5.91 -4.05
C PRO A 121 -0.50 -6.93 -3.01
N HIS A 122 0.49 -7.64 -2.50
CA HIS A 122 0.39 -8.57 -1.40
C HIS A 122 0.74 -7.86 -0.08
N TYR A 123 0.32 -8.48 1.03
CA TYR A 123 0.53 -7.94 2.37
C TYR A 123 1.03 -9.02 3.32
N SER A 124 2.11 -8.69 4.03
CA SER A 124 2.68 -9.52 5.10
C SER A 124 2.75 -8.74 6.40
N ILE A 125 2.82 -9.43 7.53
CA ILE A 125 3.02 -8.82 8.84
C ILE A 125 4.39 -9.22 9.36
N ILE A 126 5.25 -8.22 9.58
CA ILE A 126 6.50 -8.38 10.32
C ILE A 126 6.25 -8.01 11.78
N ALA A 127 6.57 -8.91 12.70
CA ALA A 127 6.48 -8.67 14.13
C ALA A 127 7.85 -8.75 14.80
N ASN A 128 8.02 -7.96 15.87
CA ASN A 128 9.17 -8.03 16.75
C ASN A 128 8.98 -9.21 17.73
N LYS A 129 9.77 -10.28 17.57
CA LYS A 129 9.80 -11.42 18.49
C LYS A 129 11.04 -11.39 19.38
N MET A 130 11.14 -12.34 20.30
CA MET A 130 12.30 -12.44 21.19
C MET A 130 13.63 -12.58 20.44
N LYS A 131 13.64 -13.30 19.30
CA LYS A 131 14.83 -13.56 18.47
C LYS A 131 15.04 -12.51 17.37
N GLY A 132 14.33 -11.39 17.43
CA GLY A 132 14.33 -10.35 16.40
C GLY A 132 13.05 -10.36 15.57
N TYR A 133 13.10 -9.69 14.42
CA TYR A 133 11.95 -9.54 13.54
C TYR A 133 11.69 -10.77 12.69
N GLU A 134 10.41 -11.12 12.54
CA GLU A 134 9.98 -12.27 11.73
C GLU A 134 8.66 -11.95 11.00
N ILE A 135 8.49 -12.50 9.80
CA ILE A 135 7.19 -12.53 9.13
C ILE A 135 6.30 -13.55 9.84
N ILE A 136 5.20 -13.10 10.43
CA ILE A 136 4.27 -13.96 11.17
C ILE A 136 3.04 -14.36 10.35
N ASN A 137 2.71 -13.58 9.32
CA ASN A 137 1.63 -13.87 8.40
C ASN A 137 2.01 -13.35 7.01
N GLU A 138 1.95 -14.23 6.04
CA GLU A 138 2.07 -13.91 4.61
C GLU A 138 0.67 -13.89 3.99
N ASP A 139 0.46 -13.02 3.01
CA ASP A 139 -0.77 -12.94 2.20
C ASP A 139 -2.04 -13.00 3.05
N PHE A 140 -2.04 -12.28 4.18
CA PHE A 140 -3.12 -12.36 5.18
C PHE A 140 -4.41 -11.66 4.75
N LEU A 141 -4.38 -10.99 3.58
CA LEU A 141 -5.53 -10.37 2.93
C LEU A 141 -5.66 -10.92 1.52
N PRO A 142 -6.88 -11.05 0.99
CA PRO A 142 -7.07 -11.39 -0.42
C PRO A 142 -6.36 -10.39 -1.34
N ASN A 143 -5.79 -10.86 -2.45
CA ASN A 143 -5.03 -10.03 -3.39
C ASN A 143 -5.82 -8.82 -3.90
N ASN A 144 -7.16 -8.91 -3.96
CA ASN A 144 -8.02 -7.80 -4.38
C ASN A 144 -8.38 -6.81 -3.29
N PHE A 145 -7.82 -6.94 -2.09
CA PHE A 145 -8.01 -6.00 -1.01
C PHE A 145 -6.85 -5.01 -0.92
N THR A 146 -7.15 -3.72 -0.87
CA THR A 146 -6.15 -2.65 -0.71
C THR A 146 -6.28 -1.99 0.66
N ILE A 147 -5.17 -1.83 1.36
CA ILE A 147 -5.10 -1.06 2.60
C ILE A 147 -4.93 0.43 2.29
N ASP A 148 -5.93 1.24 2.66
CA ASP A 148 -5.89 2.70 2.62
C ASP A 148 -5.03 3.26 3.75
N SER A 149 -5.29 2.83 4.99
CA SER A 149 -4.60 3.34 6.18
C SER A 149 -4.70 2.38 7.36
N VAL A 150 -3.82 2.57 8.33
CA VAL A 150 -3.92 1.95 9.65
C VAL A 150 -4.05 3.05 10.68
N LYS A 151 -5.03 2.94 11.58
CA LYS A 151 -5.30 3.95 12.61
C LYS A 151 -5.44 3.31 13.97
N ASN A 152 -5.01 4.03 15.00
CA ASN A 152 -5.25 3.64 16.38
C ASN A 152 -6.51 4.35 16.88
N GLU A 153 -7.51 3.57 17.31
CA GLU A 153 -8.75 4.07 17.88
C GLU A 153 -8.93 3.52 19.28
N LYS A 154 -8.94 4.40 20.29
CA LYS A 154 -9.07 4.02 21.70
C LYS A 154 -8.06 2.93 22.12
N GLY A 155 -6.82 3.04 21.65
CA GLY A 155 -5.74 2.09 21.95
C GLY A 155 -5.73 0.81 21.09
N LYS A 156 -6.68 0.64 20.17
CA LYS A 156 -6.78 -0.56 19.32
C LYS A 156 -6.46 -0.22 17.86
N PRO A 157 -5.63 -1.02 17.16
CA PRO A 157 -5.33 -0.80 15.77
C PRO A 157 -6.48 -1.27 14.86
N TYR A 158 -6.84 -0.44 13.88
CA TYR A 158 -7.81 -0.73 12.83
C TYR A 158 -7.18 -0.56 11.46
N ILE A 159 -7.37 -1.55 10.60
CA ILE A 159 -7.01 -1.47 9.19
C ILE A 159 -8.23 -0.94 8.43
N TYR A 160 -8.02 0.12 7.67
CA TYR A 160 -8.99 0.65 6.74
C TYR A 160 -8.58 0.29 5.33
N GLY A 161 -9.50 -0.29 4.58
CA GLY A 161 -9.20 -0.73 3.22
C GLY A 161 -10.45 -1.01 2.42
N TYR A 162 -10.28 -1.57 1.23
CA TYR A 162 -11.39 -1.86 0.33
C TYR A 162 -11.05 -2.95 -0.67
N TYR A 163 -12.09 -3.61 -1.19
CA TYR A 163 -11.93 -4.46 -2.37
C TYR A 163 -11.86 -3.59 -3.63
N PHE A 164 -10.86 -3.85 -4.47
CA PHE A 164 -10.64 -3.20 -5.75
C PHE A 164 -10.86 -4.20 -6.88
N GLU A 165 -11.79 -3.86 -7.77
CA GLU A 165 -11.98 -4.56 -9.04
C GLU A 165 -11.11 -3.90 -10.09
N CYS A 166 -10.08 -4.60 -10.51
CA CYS A 166 -9.11 -4.03 -11.42
C CYS A 166 -9.63 -3.81 -12.85
N ALA A 167 -10.42 -4.75 -13.40
CA ALA A 167 -10.91 -4.67 -14.79
C ALA A 167 -11.62 -3.34 -15.10
N ASN A 168 -12.42 -2.83 -14.15
CA ASN A 168 -13.13 -1.56 -14.26
C ASN A 168 -12.48 -0.43 -13.45
N LYS A 169 -11.29 -0.65 -12.89
CA LYS A 169 -10.56 0.27 -12.00
C LYS A 169 -11.44 0.80 -10.86
N LYS A 170 -12.26 -0.06 -10.27
CA LYS A 170 -13.37 0.33 -9.39
C LYS A 170 -13.13 -0.09 -7.94
N LYS A 171 -13.21 0.88 -7.04
CA LYS A 171 -13.38 0.60 -5.60
C LYS A 171 -14.78 0.05 -5.37
N LEU A 172 -14.85 -1.19 -4.90
CA LEU A 172 -16.13 -1.86 -4.62
C LEU A 172 -16.64 -1.45 -3.25
N LYS A 173 -16.00 -1.94 -2.20
CA LYS A 173 -16.55 -1.90 -0.84
C LYS A 173 -15.46 -1.65 0.18
N SER A 174 -15.71 -0.68 1.06
CA SER A 174 -14.77 -0.27 2.11
C SER A 174 -15.03 -0.99 3.43
N TYR A 175 -13.95 -1.27 4.15
CA TYR A 175 -13.96 -1.99 5.42
C TYR A 175 -13.15 -1.26 6.47
N ARG A 176 -13.63 -1.37 7.71
CA ARG A 176 -12.91 -1.07 8.93
C ARG A 176 -12.69 -2.39 9.65
N ILE A 177 -11.44 -2.81 9.78
CA ILE A 177 -11.08 -4.14 10.25
C ILE A 177 -10.41 -4.00 11.60
N ALA A 178 -11.06 -4.51 12.64
CA ALA A 178 -10.44 -4.67 13.95
C ALA A 178 -9.38 -5.78 13.87
N VAL A 179 -8.17 -5.48 14.29
CA VAL A 179 -7.12 -6.49 14.40
C VAL A 179 -7.15 -7.07 15.81
N LYS A 180 -7.24 -8.40 15.90
CA LYS A 180 -7.30 -9.16 17.15
C LYS A 180 -6.21 -10.21 17.21
#